data_AF-A0A0V0Z7Z8-F1
#
_entry.id   AF-A0A0V0Z7Z8-F1
#
_cell.length_a   1.000
_cell.length_b   1.000
_cell.length_c   1.000
_cell.angle_alpha   90.00
_cell.angle_beta   90.00
_cell.angle_gamma   90.00
#
_symmetry.space_group_name_H-M   'P 1'
#
loop_
_entity.id
_entity.type
_entity.pdbx_description
1 polymer ?
#
loop_
_entity_poly.entity_id
_entity_poly.type
_entity_poly.pdbx_seq_one_letter_code
_entity_poly.pdbx_strand_id
1 'polypeptide(L)'
;KIKVENKERELGAQEHKSTGSIPISQAGSSNVRLPKMEIKKFNGEYHDWQRFHDEFETTINSNSNLSPIEKFNYLRSLLSGNAETAIRGLTLNAVNYETA
;
A
#
# COMPACT_ATOMS: atom_id res chain seq x y z
N LYS A 1 8.09 -41.16 -57.46
CA LYS A 1 7.34 -40.09 -56.77
C LYS A 1 8.01 -38.77 -57.14
N ILE A 2 7.34 -38.01 -57.99
CA ILE A 2 7.87 -36.78 -58.60
C ILE A 2 7.68 -35.63 -57.59
N LYS A 3 8.73 -34.85 -57.34
CA LYS A 3 8.66 -33.55 -56.66
C LYS A 3 9.17 -32.50 -57.66
N VAL A 4 8.26 -32.05 -58.53
CA VAL A 4 8.41 -30.82 -59.33
C VAL A 4 8.23 -29.67 -58.34
N GLU A 5 9.31 -28.93 -58.07
CA GLU A 5 9.59 -27.59 -58.61
C GLU A 5 8.47 -26.57 -58.34
N ASN A 6 8.79 -25.51 -57.60
CA ASN A 6 8.34 -24.20 -58.02
C ASN A 6 9.40 -23.15 -57.71
N LYS A 7 9.77 -22.48 -58.79
CA LYS A 7 10.89 -21.59 -59.05
C LYS A 7 10.46 -20.13 -58.80
N GLU A 8 11.23 -19.45 -57.95
CA GLU A 8 11.72 -18.05 -58.02
C GLU A 8 10.78 -16.88 -58.37
N ARG A 9 10.84 -15.81 -57.55
CA ARG A 9 11.41 -14.49 -57.95
C ARG A 9 11.34 -13.44 -56.84
N GLU A 10 12.25 -12.48 -56.99
CA GLU A 10 12.78 -11.51 -56.05
C GLU A 10 12.10 -10.13 -56.06
N LEU A 11 12.41 -9.34 -55.01
CA LEU A 11 12.46 -7.86 -54.87
C LEU A 11 11.21 -7.05 -54.56
N GLY A 12 11.34 -6.24 -53.50
CA GLY A 12 10.45 -5.12 -53.16
C GLY A 12 10.77 -4.53 -51.79
N ALA A 13 11.90 -3.83 -51.66
CA ALA A 13 12.14 -2.94 -50.52
C ALA A 13 11.23 -1.70 -50.64
N GLN A 14 10.53 -1.32 -49.56
CA GLN A 14 10.10 0.07 -49.34
C GLN A 14 9.64 0.30 -47.89
N GLU A 15 10.44 1.08 -47.16
CA GLU A 15 10.08 1.73 -45.90
C GLU A 15 8.96 2.75 -46.11
N HIS A 16 7.90 2.67 -45.32
CA HIS A 16 6.94 3.76 -45.17
C HIS A 16 6.85 4.19 -43.71
N LYS A 17 7.50 5.33 -43.46
CA LYS A 17 7.46 6.16 -42.26
C LYS A 17 6.07 6.79 -42.08
N SER A 18 5.67 6.91 -40.81
CA SER A 18 4.65 7.82 -40.27
C SER A 18 3.21 7.29 -40.19
N THR A 19 2.80 6.91 -38.98
CA THR A 19 1.57 7.46 -38.38
C THR A 19 1.84 7.61 -36.90
N GLY A 20 1.92 8.86 -36.44
CA GLY A 20 2.16 9.19 -35.04
C GLY A 20 1.06 8.61 -34.17
N SER A 21 1.42 7.66 -33.32
CA SER A 21 0.60 7.26 -32.19
C SER A 21 0.54 8.43 -31.22
N ILE A 22 -0.65 9.02 -31.15
CA ILE A 22 -1.11 10.04 -30.21
C ILE A 22 -0.51 9.72 -28.82
N PRO A 23 0.20 10.65 -28.14
CA PRO A 23 0.43 10.46 -26.72
C PRO A 23 -0.94 10.49 -26.06
N ILE A 24 -1.43 9.31 -25.65
CA ILE A 24 -2.50 9.20 -24.67
C ILE A 24 -2.05 10.08 -23.51
N SER A 25 -2.67 11.25 -23.41
CA SER A 25 -2.53 12.13 -22.26
C SER A 25 -3.08 11.32 -21.11
N GLN A 26 -2.16 10.72 -20.36
CA GLN A 26 -2.42 9.98 -19.14
C GLN A 26 -3.37 10.83 -18.33
N ALA A 27 -4.64 10.39 -18.26
CA ALA A 27 -5.68 11.07 -17.51
C ALA A 27 -5.10 11.31 -16.13
N GLY A 28 -4.78 12.58 -15.85
CA GLY A 28 -4.11 12.97 -14.63
C GLY A 28 -4.95 12.42 -13.51
N SER A 29 -4.42 11.42 -12.80
CA SER A 29 -5.04 10.91 -11.59
C SER A 29 -5.29 12.15 -10.75
N SER A 30 -6.56 12.53 -10.61
CA SER A 30 -6.94 13.67 -9.80
C SER A 30 -6.36 13.40 -8.43
N ASN A 31 -5.25 14.06 -8.11
CA ASN A 31 -4.53 13.90 -6.87
C ASN A 31 -5.34 14.66 -5.82
N VAL A 32 -6.51 14.10 -5.52
CA VAL A 32 -7.36 14.53 -4.42
C VAL A 32 -6.54 14.20 -3.18
N ARG A 33 -5.86 15.23 -2.66
CA ARG A 33 -5.16 15.13 -1.39
C ARG A 33 -6.24 15.10 -0.32
N LEU A 34 -6.67 13.90 0.02
CA LEU A 34 -7.52 13.67 1.17
C LEU A 34 -6.78 14.18 2.42
N PRO A 35 -7.48 14.80 3.38
CA PRO A 35 -6.88 15.14 4.66
C PRO A 35 -6.26 13.87 5.25
N LYS A 36 -5.05 13.99 5.81
CA LYS A 36 -4.44 12.87 6.53
C LYS A 36 -5.37 12.48 7.66
N MET A 37 -5.82 11.23 7.64
CA MET A 37 -6.66 10.68 8.70
C MET A 37 -5.81 10.57 9.97
N GLU A 38 -6.19 11.33 11.00
CA GLU A 38 -5.50 11.31 12.29
C GLU A 38 -6.32 10.48 13.29
N ILE A 39 -5.73 9.38 13.75
CA ILE A 39 -6.31 8.56 14.82
C ILE A 39 -6.22 9.34 16.11
N LYS A 40 -7.34 9.50 16.81
CA LYS A 40 -7.33 10.17 18.12
C LYS A 40 -6.66 9.26 19.16
N LYS A 41 -5.95 9.88 20.11
CA LYS A 41 -5.35 9.14 21.21
C LYS A 41 -6.41 8.42 22.06
N PHE A 42 -6.06 7.24 22.52
CA PHE A 42 -6.84 6.42 23.44
C PHE A 42 -6.23 6.50 24.84
N ASN A 43 -7.06 6.82 25.83
CA ASN A 43 -6.63 7.00 27.22
C ASN A 43 -6.86 5.76 28.11
N GLY A 44 -7.51 4.72 27.57
CA GLY A 44 -7.88 3.52 28.32
C GLY A 44 -9.35 3.45 28.74
N GLU A 45 -10.18 4.42 28.38
CA GLU A 45 -11.60 4.39 28.71
C GLU A 45 -12.37 3.37 27.87
N TYR A 46 -13.09 2.46 28.52
CA TYR A 46 -13.77 1.35 27.83
C TYR A 46 -14.71 1.79 26.70
N HIS A 47 -15.42 2.91 26.87
CA HIS A 47 -16.38 3.40 25.88
C HIS A 47 -15.73 3.89 24.58
N ASP A 48 -14.44 4.24 24.58
CA ASP A 48 -13.68 4.65 23.41
C ASP A 48 -12.87 3.50 22.79
N TRP A 49 -12.80 2.34 23.45
CA TRP A 49 -11.98 1.21 23.01
C TRP A 49 -12.37 0.72 21.62
N GLN A 50 -13.66 0.45 21.39
CA GLN A 50 -14.11 -0.11 20.12
C GLN A 50 -13.78 0.82 18.94
N ARG A 51 -14.06 2.12 19.11
CA ARG A 51 -13.70 3.15 18.13
C ARG A 51 -12.19 3.16 17.85
N PHE A 52 -11.37 3.17 18.90
CA PHE A 52 -9.91 3.18 18.75
C PHE A 52 -9.41 1.93 18.03
N HIS A 53 -9.91 0.76 18.40
CA HIS A 53 -9.54 -0.51 17.82
C HIS A 53 -9.85 -0.55 16.32
N ASP A 54 -11.06 -0.16 15.90
CA ASP A 54 -11.43 -0.10 14.48
C ASP A 54 -10.55 0.88 13.68
N GLU A 55 -10.29 2.07 14.22
CA GLU A 55 -9.41 3.07 13.57
C GLU A 55 -7.97 2.57 13.45
N PHE A 56 -7.44 1.94 14.50
CA PHE A 56 -6.08 1.39 14.51
C PHE A 56 -5.94 0.21 13.55
N GLU A 57 -6.92 -0.70 13.56
CA GLU A 57 -6.91 -1.91 12.73
C GLU A 57 -6.91 -1.58 11.25
N THR A 58 -7.78 -0.65 10.83
CA THR A 58 -7.95 -0.26 9.43
C THR A 58 -6.79 0.61 8.91
N THR A 59 -6.16 1.41 9.78
CA THR A 59 -5.15 2.39 9.35
C THR A 59 -3.72 1.91 9.55
N ILE A 60 -3.43 1.24 10.67
CA ILE A 60 -2.07 0.84 11.07
C ILE A 60 -1.87 -0.67 10.94
N ASN A 61 -2.77 -1.49 11.49
CA ASN A 61 -2.57 -2.94 11.49
C ASN A 61 -2.66 -3.52 10.07
N SER A 62 -3.62 -3.06 9.28
CA SER A 62 -3.82 -3.50 7.89
C SER A 62 -2.75 -2.97 6.92
N ASN A 63 -1.90 -2.03 7.34
CA ASN A 63 -0.87 -1.46 6.48
C ASN A 63 0.36 -2.39 6.40
N SER A 64 0.51 -3.07 5.26
CA SER A 64 1.63 -3.97 4.97
C SER A 64 2.98 -3.28 4.75
N ASN A 65 2.99 -1.96 4.58
CA ASN A 65 4.23 -1.17 4.45
C ASN A 65 4.88 -0.85 5.79
N LEU A 66 4.18 -1.11 6.92
CA LEU A 66 4.70 -0.89 8.26
C LEU A 66 5.23 -2.21 8.84
N SER A 67 6.46 -2.19 9.33
CA SER A 67 7.00 -3.30 10.12
C SER A 67 6.27 -3.44 11.47
N PRO A 68 6.30 -4.63 12.11
CA PRO A 68 5.69 -4.81 13.44
C PRO A 68 6.20 -3.81 14.49
N ILE A 69 7.48 -3.44 14.43
CA ILE A 69 8.08 -2.45 15.32
C ILE A 69 7.49 -1.05 15.07
N GLU A 70 7.29 -0.67 13.81
CA GLU A 70 6.65 0.60 13.46
C GLU A 70 5.19 0.63 13.91
N LYS A 71 4.43 -0.46 13.71
CA LYS A 71 3.05 -0.57 14.19
C LYS A 71 2.96 -0.43 15.71
N PHE A 72 3.87 -1.06 16.45
CA PHE A 72 3.94 -0.91 17.91
C PHE A 72 4.30 0.51 18.33
N ASN A 73 5.21 1.18 17.61
CA ASN A 73 5.52 2.59 17.88
C ASN A 73 4.30 3.49 17.65
N TYR A 74 3.53 3.26 16.58
CA TYR A 74 2.27 3.96 16.36
C TYR A 74 1.27 3.70 17.48
N LEU A 75 1.06 2.44 17.86
CA LEU A 75 0.22 2.05 19.00
C LEU A 75 0.61 2.86 20.23
N ARG A 76 1.88 2.78 20.66
CA ARG A 76 2.38 3.50 21.84
C ARG A 76 2.22 5.02 21.73
N SER A 77 2.37 5.62 20.55
CA SER A 77 2.18 7.06 20.35
C SER A 77 0.72 7.51 20.46
N LEU A 78 -0.21 6.59 20.17
CA LEU A 78 -1.65 6.80 20.20
C LEU A 78 -2.27 6.44 21.56
N LEU A 79 -1.53 5.79 22.46
CA LEU A 79 -1.99 5.55 23.82
C LEU A 79 -1.63 6.72 24.74
N SER A 80 -2.42 6.86 25.80
CA SER A 80 -2.25 7.85 26.86
C SER A 80 -2.87 7.32 28.15
N GLY A 81 -2.62 7.98 29.28
CA GLY A 81 -3.28 7.65 30.55
C GLY A 81 -3.13 6.19 30.98
N ASN A 82 -4.26 5.54 31.26
CA ASN A 82 -4.30 4.15 31.74
C ASN A 82 -3.82 3.18 30.66
N ALA A 83 -4.17 3.43 29.39
CA ALA A 83 -3.75 2.57 28.28
C ALA A 83 -2.24 2.62 28.06
N GLU A 84 -1.62 3.79 28.12
CA GLU A 84 -0.16 3.91 28.04
C GLU A 84 0.53 3.19 29.21
N THR A 85 -0.02 3.35 30.42
CA THR A 85 0.51 2.70 31.63
C THR A 85 0.47 1.18 31.52
N ALA A 86 -0.61 0.62 30.96
CA ALA A 86 -0.79 -0.82 30.79
C ALA A 86 0.31 -1.46 29.91
N ILE A 87 0.74 -0.77 28.85
CA ILE A 87 1.74 -1.29 27.92
C ILE A 87 3.19 -0.87 28.26
N ARG A 88 3.39 -0.01 29.27
CA ARG A 88 4.70 0.58 29.60
C ARG A 88 5.75 -0.45 30.02
N GLY A 89 5.32 -1.58 30.57
CA GLY A 89 6.18 -2.71 30.95
C GLY A 89 6.53 -3.65 29.80
N LEU A 90 5.90 -3.50 28.62
CA LEU A 90 6.16 -4.34 27.47
C LEU A 90 7.43 -3.85 26.74
N THR A 91 8.42 -4.72 26.64
CA THR A 91 9.63 -4.44 25.85
C THR A 91 9.27 -4.28 24.37
N LEU A 92 9.79 -3.25 23.72
CA LEU A 92 9.68 -3.02 22.26
C LEU A 92 10.40 -4.15 21.50
N ASN A 93 9.69 -5.20 21.14
CA ASN A 93 10.16 -6.23 20.22
C ASN A 93 8.98 -6.70 19.34
N ALA A 94 9.27 -7.18 18.13
CA ALA A 94 8.24 -7.57 17.15
C ALA A 94 7.29 -8.66 17.70
N VAL A 95 7.79 -9.50 18.61
CA VAL A 95 7.05 -10.56 19.30
C VAL A 95 5.94 -9.98 20.19
N ASN A 96 6.20 -8.84 20.84
CA ASN A 96 5.23 -8.20 21.71
C ASN A 96 4.09 -7.50 20.95
N TYR A 97 4.22 -7.22 19.64
CA TYR A 97 3.09 -6.69 18.87
C TYR A 97 1.98 -7.73 18.68
N GLU A 98 2.34 -9.01 18.49
CA GLU A 98 1.34 -10.09 18.38
C GLU A 98 0.68 -10.45 19.72
N THR A 99 1.28 -9.99 20.84
CA THR A 99 0.82 -10.33 22.20
C THR A 99 0.22 -9.14 22.96
N ALA A 100 0.23 -7.93 22.37
CA ALA A 100 -0.34 -6.70 22.93
C ALA A 100 -1.75 -6.46 22.39
#